data_AF-A0A1Q8KM27-F1
#
_entry.id   AF-A0A1Q8KM27-F1
#
_cell.length_a   1.000
_cell.length_b   1.000
_cell.length_c   1.000
_cell.angle_alpha   90.00
_cell.angle_beta   90.00
_cell.angle_gamma   90.00
#
_symmetry.space_group_name_H-M   'P 1'
#
loop_
_entity.id
_entity.type
_entity.pdbx_description
1 polymer ?
#
loop_
_entity_poly.entity_id
_entity_poly.type
_entity_poly.pdbx_seq_one_letter_code
_entity_poly.pdbx_strand_id
1 'polypeptide(L)' 'MKLRREGLSCNAIAAELTAKKVPTPTGGAQWSGSTIRGVLARQEAK' A
#
# COMPACT_ATOMS: atom_id res chain seq x y z
N MET A 1 15.16 -0.82 2.94
CA MET A 1 13.97 -1.48 3.51
C MET A 1 13.41 -0.69 4.69
N LYS A 2 12.80 0.49 4.48
CA LYS A 2 12.47 1.42 5.58
C LYS A 2 10.96 1.71 5.75
N LEU A 3 10.07 0.84 5.24
CA LEU A 3 8.63 0.91 5.53
C LEU A 3 8.09 -0.25 6.40
N ARG A 4 8.88 -1.31 6.64
CA ARG A 4 8.48 -2.41 7.55
C ARG A 4 8.82 -2.14 9.03
N ARG A 5 9.59 -1.10 9.34
CA ARG A 5 10.11 -0.86 10.71
C ARG A 5 9.16 -0.05 11.60
N GLU A 6 8.18 0.63 11.03
CA GLU A 6 7.06 1.19 11.78
C GLU A 6 5.87 0.28 11.48
N GLY A 7 5.30 -0.34 12.52
CA GLY A 7 4.28 -1.41 12.44
C GLY A 7 2.92 -0.99 11.87
N LEU A 8 2.89 -0.10 10.88
CA LEU A 8 1.72 0.19 10.07
C LEU A 8 1.39 -1.06 9.26
N SER A 9 0.41 -1.82 9.77
CA SER A 9 -0.20 -2.93 9.06
C SER A 9 -0.59 -2.49 7.64
N CYS A 10 -0.51 -3.38 6.65
CA CYS A 10 -0.85 -3.05 5.26
C CYS A 10 -2.24 -2.39 5.12
N ASN A 11 -3.16 -2.68 6.05
CA ASN A 11 -4.46 -2.04 6.17
C ASN A 11 -4.40 -0.56 6.56
N ALA A 12 -3.48 -0.15 7.44
CA ALA A 12 -3.30 1.24 7.82
C ALA A 12 -2.71 2.06 6.66
N ILE A 13 -1.74 1.50 5.93
CA ILE A 13 -1.20 2.12 4.72
C ILE A 13 -2.29 2.24 3.65
N ALA A 14 -3.12 1.20 3.48
CA ALA A 14 -4.27 1.23 2.59
C ALA A 14 -5.29 2.32 2.99
N ALA A 15 -5.60 2.45 4.28
CA ALA A 15 -6.50 3.48 4.78
C ALA A 15 -5.94 4.89 4.52
N GLU A 16 -4.64 5.11 4.76
CA GLU A 16 -3.99 6.39 4.53
C GLU A 16 -3.95 6.76 3.04
N LEU A 17 -3.59 5.82 2.16
CA LEU A 17 -3.58 6.07 0.71
C LEU A 17 -4.99 6.29 0.16
N THR A 18 -5.99 5.59 0.71
CA THR A 18 -7.41 5.81 0.38
C THR A 18 -7.87 7.19 0.85
N ALA A 19 -7.50 7.61 2.07
CA ALA A 19 -7.81 8.94 2.59
C ALA A 19 -7.14 10.05 1.77
N LYS A 20 -5.91 9.82 1.31
CA LYS A 20 -5.17 10.71 0.39
C LYS A 20 -5.70 10.67 -1.06
N LYS A 21 -6.74 9.86 -1.34
CA LYS A 21 -7.33 9.65 -2.68
C LYS A 21 -6.28 9.30 -3.74
N VAL A 22 -5.24 8.58 -3.35
CA VAL A 22 -4.21 8.13 -4.29
C VAL A 22 -4.84 7.06 -5.18
N PRO A 23 -4.84 7.21 -6.52
CA PRO A 23 -5.36 6.19 -7.42
C PRO A 23 -4.52 4.92 -7.29
N THR A 24 -5.19 3.77 -7.17
CA THR A 24 -4.48 2.49 -7.15
C THR A 24 -3.89 2.20 -8.53
N PRO A 25 -2.76 1.46 -8.62
CA PRO A 25 -2.15 1.10 -9.90
C PRO A 25 -3.08 0.33 -10.86
N THR A 26 -4.11 -0.32 -10.31
CA THR A 26 -5.11 -1.10 -11.05
C THR A 26 -6.41 -0.33 -11.31
N GLY A 27 -6.48 0.96 -10.97
CA GLY A 27 -7.67 1.80 -11.21
C GLY A 27 -8.84 1.57 -10.24
N GLY A 28 -8.64 0.79 -9.17
CA GLY A 28 -9.60 0.65 -8.08
C GLY A 28 -9.70 1.91 -7.21
N ALA A 29 -10.91 2.20 -6.71
CA ALA A 29 -11.22 3.40 -5.93
C ALA A 29 -10.66 3.40 -4.50
N GLN A 30 -10.25 2.23 -3.97
CA GLN A 30 -9.74 2.09 -2.61
C GLN A 30 -8.52 1.18 -2.59
N TRP A 31 -7.56 1.48 -1.71
CA TRP A 31 -6.44 0.59 -1.47
C TRP A 31 -6.87 -0.56 -0.56
N SER A 32 -6.43 -1.77 -0.88
CA SER A 32 -6.59 -2.95 -0.03
C SER A 32 -5.24 -3.38 0.54
N GLY A 33 -5.22 -4.00 1.72
CA GLY A 33 -3.99 -4.53 2.30
C GLY A 33 -3.26 -5.52 1.39
N SER A 34 -4.00 -6.29 0.58
CA SER A 34 -3.45 -7.20 -0.43
C SER A 34 -2.77 -6.45 -1.59
N THR A 35 -3.39 -5.38 -2.08
CA THR A 35 -2.81 -4.51 -3.12
C THR A 35 -1.53 -3.86 -2.62
N ILE A 36 -1.52 -3.35 -1.38
CA ILE A 36 -0.33 -2.79 -0.74
C ILE A 36 0.80 -3.83 -0.68
N ARG A 37 0.48 -5.05 -0.23
CA ARG A 37 1.46 -6.14 -0.17
C ARG A 37 2.07 -6.44 -1.53
N GLY A 38 1.26 -6.49 -2.60
CA GLY A 38 1.74 -6.70 -3.97
C GLY A 38 2.62 -5.54 -4.47
N VAL A 39 2.25 -4.30 -4.18
CA VAL A 39 3.03 -3.11 -4.54
C VAL A 39 4.37 -3.06 -3.80
N LEU A 40 4.37 -3.34 -2.49
CA LEU A 40 5.58 -3.40 -1.67
C LEU A 40 6.52 -4.50 -2.17
N ALA A 41 6.01 -5.71 -2.43
CA ALA A 41 6.81 -6.80 -2.97
C ALA A 41 7.44 -6.46 -4.33
N ARG A 42 6.70 -5.73 -5.20
CA ARG A 42 7.21 -5.27 -6.50
C ARG A 42 8.27 -4.17 -6.38
N GLN A 43 8.19 -3.32 -5.36
CA GLN A 43 9.19 -2.29 -5.07
C GLN A 43 10.47 -2.89 -4.46
N GLU A 44 10.37 -3.95 -3.67
CA GLU A 44 11.53 -4.65 -3.09
C GLU A 44 12.32 -5.47 -4.12
N ALA A 45 11.67 -5.89 -5.21
CA ALA A 45 12.28 -6.67 -6.29
C ALA A 45 12.98 -5.81 -7.36
N LYS A 46 13.02 -4.48 -7.18
CA LYS A 46 13.65 -3.51 -8.10
C LYS A 46 14.84 -2.84 -7.41
#